data_AF-A0A3D0W502-F1
#
_entry.id   AF-A0A3D0W502-F1
#
_cell.length_a   1.000
_cell.length_b   1.000
_cell.length_c   1.000
_cell.angle_alpha   90.00
_cell.angle_beta   90.00
_cell.angle_gamma   90.00
#
_symmetry.space_group_name_H-M   'P 1'
#
loop_
_entity.id
_entity.type
_entity.pdbx_description
1 polymer ?
#
loop_
_entity_poly.entity_id
_entity_poly.type
_entity_poly.pdbx_seq_one_letter_code
_entity_poly.pdbx_strand_id
1 'polypeptide(L)'
;SDNNPNHIPIIMLMEIKDDWMILDHALQQIGPEQLETLDQLLMDKLGDTLFKPSEMLETGKSIMETITTTGWPSVQSLLGKVIFVLHPGSFTTPYYELDQTLSTQAMFPGVYKDDVNQEYATFVVHNDIDILSISALVNQGFIVRTRIDDYLVFEQDNYDHAILSGAQILSSDFTIGRSDLNSVDVIYLPDGKMIVYRS
;
A
#
# COMPACT_ATOMS: atom_id res chain seq x y z
N SER A 1 4.92 13.82 10.07
CA SER A 1 4.26 13.25 11.27
C SER A 1 4.34 14.24 12.43
N ASP A 2 5.52 14.76 12.75
CA ASP A 2 5.80 15.63 13.93
C ASP A 2 4.82 16.80 14.14
N ASN A 3 4.42 17.48 13.08
CA ASN A 3 3.49 18.62 13.16
C ASN A 3 2.01 18.21 13.29
N ASN A 4 1.68 16.93 13.11
CA ASN A 4 0.32 16.37 13.19
C ASN A 4 0.37 15.04 13.97
N PRO A 5 0.65 15.07 15.28
CA PRO A 5 0.66 13.85 16.08
C PRO A 5 -0.72 13.17 16.02
N ASN A 6 -0.73 11.83 16.02
CA ASN A 6 -1.95 11.03 15.86
C ASN A 6 -2.69 11.23 14.52
N HIS A 7 -1.99 11.62 13.45
CA HIS A 7 -2.57 11.56 12.10
C HIS A 7 -3.08 10.16 11.79
N ILE A 8 -4.08 10.05 10.90
CA ILE A 8 -4.51 8.75 10.37
C ILE A 8 -3.29 7.99 9.80
N PRO A 9 -3.24 6.65 9.80
CA PRO A 9 -2.10 5.92 9.24
C PRO A 9 -1.81 6.38 7.82
N ILE A 10 -0.57 6.76 7.55
CA ILE A 10 -0.12 7.17 6.21
C ILE A 10 0.43 5.92 5.53
N ILE A 11 -0.13 5.55 4.39
CA ILE A 11 0.33 4.40 3.61
C ILE A 11 1.13 4.91 2.41
N MET A 12 2.39 4.50 2.32
CA MET A 12 3.33 4.85 1.25
C MET A 12 3.56 3.63 0.37
N LEU A 13 3.03 3.67 -0.86
CA LEU A 13 3.27 2.63 -1.85
C LEU A 13 4.61 2.92 -2.55
N MET A 14 5.59 2.05 -2.33
CA MET A 14 6.96 2.17 -2.83
C MET A 14 7.12 1.40 -4.13
N GLU A 15 7.10 2.09 -5.25
CA GLU A 15 7.39 1.50 -6.56
C GLU A 15 8.86 1.71 -6.91
N ILE A 16 9.66 0.66 -6.70
CA ILE A 16 11.08 0.66 -7.05
C ILE A 16 11.18 0.45 -8.56
N LYS A 17 11.83 1.39 -9.26
CA LYS A 17 12.05 1.34 -10.71
C LYS A 17 13.46 0.85 -11.01
N ASP A 18 13.57 -0.08 -11.95
CA ASP A 18 14.81 -0.58 -12.54
C ASP A 18 14.81 -0.47 -14.08
N ASP A 19 13.88 0.32 -14.61
CA ASP A 19 13.78 0.62 -16.04
C ASP A 19 14.81 1.69 -16.45
N TRP A 20 15.12 1.74 -17.74
CA TRP A 20 15.93 2.81 -18.35
C TRP A 20 17.37 2.96 -17.81
N MET A 21 17.89 1.95 -17.11
CA MET A 21 19.27 1.87 -16.61
C MET A 21 20.33 2.14 -17.69
N ILE A 22 20.03 1.87 -18.96
CA ILE A 22 20.91 2.13 -20.09
C ILE A 22 21.04 3.62 -20.44
N LEU A 23 20.07 4.44 -20.04
CA LEU A 23 20.02 5.88 -20.34
C LEU A 23 20.73 6.74 -19.28
N ASP A 24 21.00 6.18 -18.10
CA ASP A 24 21.73 6.85 -17.04
C ASP A 24 22.70 5.90 -16.35
N HIS A 25 23.99 6.07 -16.68
CA HIS A 25 25.09 5.27 -16.12
C HIS A 25 25.31 5.48 -14.60
N ALA A 26 24.68 6.50 -14.00
CA ALA A 26 24.71 6.69 -12.55
C ALA A 26 23.75 5.74 -11.82
N LEU A 27 22.76 5.17 -12.52
CA LEU A 27 21.83 4.21 -11.93
C LEU A 27 22.56 2.90 -11.62
N GLN A 28 22.47 2.47 -10.36
CA GLN A 28 23.08 1.23 -9.89
C GLN A 28 22.05 0.11 -9.88
N GLN A 29 22.51 -1.12 -10.16
CA GLN A 29 21.65 -2.29 -10.05
C GLN A 29 21.13 -2.42 -8.62
N ILE A 30 19.82 -2.65 -8.49
CA ILE A 30 19.18 -2.90 -7.21
C ILE A 30 19.19 -4.41 -6.98
N GLY A 31 19.86 -4.84 -5.92
CA GLY A 31 19.87 -6.21 -5.44
C GLY A 31 19.50 -6.31 -3.96
N PRO A 32 19.68 -7.50 -3.35
CA PRO A 32 19.41 -7.75 -1.94
C PRO A 32 19.98 -6.67 -0.99
N GLU A 33 21.25 -6.31 -1.15
CA GLU A 33 21.92 -5.32 -0.29
C GLU A 33 21.27 -3.93 -0.38
N GLN A 34 20.81 -3.50 -1.56
CA GLN A 34 20.15 -2.20 -1.73
C GLN A 34 18.75 -2.21 -1.09
N LEU A 35 18.04 -3.34 -1.15
CA LEU A 35 16.75 -3.51 -0.48
C LEU A 35 16.92 -3.50 1.04
N GLU A 36 17.91 -4.20 1.59
CA GLU A 36 18.26 -4.16 3.02
C GLU A 36 18.67 -2.75 3.46
N THR A 37 19.44 -2.05 2.62
CA THR A 37 19.84 -0.65 2.88
C THR A 37 18.63 0.28 2.92
N LEU A 38 17.65 0.08 2.02
CA LEU A 38 16.40 0.83 2.03
C LEU A 38 15.61 0.57 3.31
N ASP A 39 15.51 -0.69 3.74
CA ASP A 39 14.85 -1.05 5.00
C ASP A 39 15.52 -0.40 6.21
N GLN A 40 16.85 -0.46 6.30
CA GLN A 40 17.60 0.20 7.37
C GLN A 40 17.37 1.71 7.36
N LEU A 41 17.37 2.34 6.18
CA LEU A 41 17.09 3.76 6.05
C LEU A 41 15.68 4.11 6.56
N LEU A 42 14.66 3.34 6.19
CA LEU A 42 13.29 3.55 6.66
C LEU A 42 13.21 3.42 8.19
N MET A 43 13.80 2.36 8.75
CA MET A 43 13.84 2.13 10.20
C MET A 43 14.59 3.25 10.93
N ASP A 44 15.74 3.69 10.43
CA ASP A 44 16.55 4.75 11.05
C ASP A 44 15.86 6.11 11.03
N LYS A 45 15.14 6.43 9.94
CA LYS A 45 14.50 7.74 9.77
C LYS A 45 13.16 7.84 10.46
N LEU A 46 12.41 6.75 10.54
CA LEU A 46 11.05 6.76 11.07
C LEU A 46 10.97 6.20 12.49
N GLY A 47 11.89 5.32 12.90
CA GLY A 47 11.90 4.71 14.22
C GLY A 47 10.52 4.16 14.60
N ASP A 48 10.03 4.57 15.76
CA ASP A 48 8.72 4.15 16.29
C ASP A 48 7.52 4.64 15.47
N THR A 49 7.69 5.58 14.53
CA THR A 49 6.60 6.00 13.64
C THR A 49 6.36 5.03 12.50
N LEU A 50 7.34 4.17 12.16
CA LEU A 50 7.14 3.10 11.20
C LEU A 50 6.27 2.02 11.83
N PHE A 51 5.28 1.53 11.08
CA PHE A 51 4.59 0.28 11.37
C PHE A 51 5.01 -0.77 10.34
N LYS A 52 5.68 -1.82 10.80
CA LYS A 52 6.31 -2.86 9.97
C LYS A 52 5.64 -4.24 10.14
N PRO A 53 5.89 -5.21 9.24
CA PRO A 53 5.27 -6.53 9.31
C PRO A 53 5.45 -7.23 10.66
N SER A 54 6.64 -7.17 11.28
CA SER A 54 6.88 -7.82 12.57
C SER A 54 6.02 -7.29 13.73
N GLU A 55 5.45 -6.08 13.63
CA GLU A 55 4.55 -5.54 14.65
C GLU A 55 3.12 -6.09 14.55
N MET A 56 2.76 -6.76 13.46
CA MET A 56 1.45 -7.41 13.33
C MET A 56 1.50 -8.89 13.62
N LEU A 57 2.65 -9.55 13.42
CA LEU A 57 2.79 -11.00 13.53
C LEU A 57 2.35 -11.52 14.91
N GLU A 58 1.47 -12.52 14.90
CA GLU A 58 1.17 -13.28 16.10
C GLU A 58 2.19 -14.39 16.33
N THR A 59 2.46 -14.68 17.60
CA THR A 59 3.39 -15.75 18.00
C THR A 59 3.01 -17.08 17.36
N GLY A 60 3.90 -17.59 16.50
CA GLY A 60 3.75 -18.89 15.85
C GLY A 60 2.82 -18.91 14.63
N LYS A 61 2.40 -17.74 14.12
CA LYS A 61 1.62 -17.62 12.88
C LYS A 61 2.43 -16.92 11.80
N SER A 62 2.17 -17.28 10.55
CA SER A 62 2.56 -16.48 9.39
C SER A 62 1.75 -15.19 9.32
N ILE A 63 2.19 -14.26 8.48
CA ILE A 63 1.45 -13.01 8.24
C ILE A 63 0.07 -13.26 7.64
N MET A 64 -0.03 -14.26 6.74
CA MET A 64 -1.28 -14.64 6.08
C MET A 64 -2.28 -15.23 7.07
N GLU A 65 -1.81 -16.11 7.98
CA GLU A 65 -2.63 -16.63 9.08
C GLU A 65 -3.06 -15.50 10.03
N THR A 66 -2.19 -14.52 10.27
CA THR A 66 -2.49 -13.37 11.12
C THR A 66 -3.63 -12.53 10.54
N ILE A 67 -3.58 -12.15 9.26
CA ILE A 67 -4.65 -11.34 8.66
C ILE A 67 -5.97 -12.07 8.48
N THR A 68 -5.96 -13.39 8.30
CA THR A 68 -7.19 -14.18 8.10
C THR A 68 -7.87 -14.57 9.40
N THR A 69 -7.14 -14.62 10.52
CA THR A 69 -7.69 -15.01 11.83
C THR A 69 -7.91 -13.84 12.78
N THR A 70 -7.04 -12.84 12.74
CA THR A 70 -7.07 -11.68 13.63
C THR A 70 -7.32 -10.38 12.89
N GLY A 71 -6.81 -10.27 11.66
CA GLY A 71 -6.93 -9.09 10.83
C GLY A 71 -5.83 -8.05 11.08
N TRP A 72 -5.92 -6.95 10.34
CA TRP A 72 -5.05 -5.80 10.53
C TRP A 72 -5.37 -5.08 11.85
N PRO A 73 -4.38 -4.41 12.48
CA PRO A 73 -4.65 -3.55 13.62
C PRO A 73 -5.68 -2.46 13.28
N SER A 74 -6.44 -2.05 14.27
CA SER A 74 -7.42 -0.98 14.10
C SER A 74 -6.76 0.34 13.67
N VAL A 75 -7.50 1.18 12.95
CA VAL A 75 -7.04 2.55 12.61
C VAL A 75 -6.64 3.32 13.87
N GLN A 76 -7.39 3.16 14.97
CA GLN A 76 -7.12 3.82 16.25
C GLN A 76 -5.76 3.44 16.84
N SER A 77 -5.36 2.16 16.73
CA SER A 77 -4.04 1.69 17.21
C SER A 77 -2.89 2.11 16.31
N LEU A 78 -3.18 2.53 15.08
CA LEU A 78 -2.18 2.93 14.09
C LEU A 78 -2.07 4.46 13.94
N LEU A 79 -2.78 5.25 14.74
CA LEU A 79 -2.65 6.71 14.67
C LEU A 79 -1.19 7.15 14.89
N GLY A 80 -0.72 8.07 14.05
CA GLY A 80 0.66 8.55 14.03
C GLY A 80 1.65 7.63 13.31
N LYS A 81 1.21 6.46 12.82
CA LYS A 81 2.06 5.51 12.11
C LYS A 81 2.15 5.78 10.61
N VAL A 82 3.26 5.36 10.03
CA VAL A 82 3.50 5.31 8.59
C VAL A 82 3.75 3.86 8.21
N ILE A 83 3.08 3.39 7.15
CA ILE A 83 3.17 2.02 6.64
C ILE A 83 3.78 2.11 5.25
N PHE A 84 4.85 1.37 5.00
CA PHE A 84 5.41 1.22 3.66
C PHE A 84 4.95 -0.09 3.05
N VAL A 85 4.51 -0.03 1.81
CA VAL A 85 4.11 -1.19 1.02
C VAL A 85 4.99 -1.22 -0.21
N LEU A 86 5.75 -2.30 -0.42
CA LEU A 86 6.48 -2.50 -1.66
C LEU A 86 5.47 -2.83 -2.76
N HIS A 87 5.41 -1.98 -3.80
CA HIS A 87 4.53 -2.17 -4.94
C HIS A 87 4.80 -3.53 -5.60
N PRO A 88 3.77 -4.27 -6.05
CA PRO A 88 3.96 -5.53 -6.77
C PRO A 88 4.83 -5.33 -8.01
N GLY A 89 5.89 -6.12 -8.15
CA GLY A 89 6.84 -6.00 -9.26
C GLY A 89 8.00 -6.98 -9.17
N SER A 90 9.05 -6.72 -9.95
CA SER A 90 10.26 -7.56 -10.02
C SER A 90 10.96 -7.74 -8.68
N PHE A 91 10.82 -6.78 -7.76
CA PHE A 91 11.47 -6.79 -6.45
C PHE A 91 10.68 -7.47 -5.34
N THR A 92 9.39 -7.77 -5.53
CA THR A 92 8.55 -8.32 -4.44
C THR A 92 9.03 -9.68 -3.97
N THR A 93 9.27 -10.62 -4.88
CA THR A 93 9.79 -11.95 -4.53
C THR A 93 11.22 -11.88 -3.97
N PRO A 94 12.20 -11.22 -4.62
CA PRO A 94 13.53 -11.04 -4.03
C PRO A 94 13.52 -10.43 -2.63
N TYR A 95 12.62 -9.48 -2.36
CA TYR A 95 12.47 -8.85 -1.05
C TYR A 95 11.89 -9.81 0.01
N TYR A 96 10.92 -10.64 -0.37
CA TYR A 96 10.41 -11.70 0.52
C TYR A 96 11.50 -12.73 0.86
N GLU A 97 12.33 -13.10 -0.12
CA GLU A 97 13.41 -14.08 0.07
C GLU A 97 14.54 -13.60 1.00
N LEU A 98 14.63 -12.30 1.31
CA LEU A 98 15.57 -11.79 2.33
C LEU A 98 15.26 -12.39 3.71
N ASP A 99 13.98 -12.51 4.04
CA ASP A 99 13.47 -13.13 5.26
C ASP A 99 11.99 -13.50 5.09
N GLN A 100 11.73 -14.77 4.81
CA GLN A 100 10.38 -15.28 4.56
C GLN A 100 9.46 -15.20 5.79
N THR A 101 10.00 -14.94 6.98
CA THR A 101 9.17 -14.73 8.18
C THR A 101 8.58 -13.33 8.25
N LEU A 102 9.06 -12.41 7.40
CA LEU A 102 8.74 -10.97 7.45
C LEU A 102 9.10 -10.32 8.81
N SER A 103 10.05 -10.91 9.55
CA SER A 103 10.40 -10.44 10.88
C SER A 103 11.34 -9.23 10.85
N THR A 104 12.17 -9.14 9.81
CA THR A 104 13.23 -8.14 9.67
C THR A 104 12.89 -7.00 8.73
N GLN A 105 11.96 -7.22 7.79
CA GLN A 105 11.60 -6.25 6.78
C GLN A 105 10.92 -4.99 7.34
N ALA A 106 11.16 -3.85 6.70
CA ALA A 106 10.51 -2.58 7.02
C ALA A 106 9.19 -2.37 6.27
N MET A 107 8.98 -3.03 5.13
CA MET A 107 7.85 -2.83 4.23
C MET A 107 7.01 -4.09 4.08
N PHE A 108 5.72 -3.92 3.81
CA PHE A 108 4.81 -5.01 3.43
C PHE A 108 4.94 -5.29 1.93
N PRO A 109 5.28 -6.50 1.49
CA PRO A 109 5.25 -6.83 0.07
C PRO A 109 3.81 -6.90 -0.44
N GLY A 110 3.50 -6.11 -1.47
CA GLY A 110 2.19 -6.14 -2.14
C GLY A 110 2.11 -7.18 -3.25
N VAL A 111 0.90 -7.61 -3.57
CA VAL A 111 0.61 -8.49 -4.72
C VAL A 111 -0.40 -7.85 -5.69
N TYR A 112 -0.42 -8.32 -6.94
CA TYR A 112 -1.57 -8.09 -7.81
C TYR A 112 -2.72 -9.05 -7.46
N LYS A 113 -3.93 -8.72 -7.91
CA LYS A 113 -5.15 -9.51 -7.64
C LYS A 113 -5.04 -11.00 -8.00
N ASP A 114 -4.24 -11.34 -9.01
CA ASP A 114 -4.10 -12.72 -9.50
C ASP A 114 -3.03 -13.53 -8.73
N ASP A 115 -2.27 -12.86 -7.85
CA ASP A 115 -1.16 -13.41 -7.07
C ASP A 115 -1.47 -13.45 -5.56
N VAL A 116 -2.74 -13.44 -5.16
CA VAL A 116 -3.15 -13.41 -3.74
C VAL A 116 -2.84 -14.70 -2.96
N ASN A 117 -2.39 -15.75 -3.64
CA ASN A 117 -1.99 -17.02 -3.02
C ASN A 117 -0.53 -17.00 -2.49
N GLN A 118 0.21 -15.89 -2.65
CA GLN A 118 1.55 -15.77 -2.09
C GLN A 118 1.50 -15.67 -0.56
N GLU A 119 2.46 -16.29 0.14
CA GLU A 119 2.48 -16.34 1.62
C GLU A 119 2.63 -14.97 2.29
N TYR A 120 3.21 -14.00 1.58
CA TYR A 120 3.36 -12.61 2.03
C TYR A 120 2.19 -11.70 1.65
N ALA A 121 1.19 -12.19 0.93
CA ALA A 121 0.09 -11.39 0.44
C ALA A 121 -0.70 -10.79 1.63
N THR A 122 -0.64 -9.48 1.78
CA THR A 122 -1.43 -8.74 2.79
C THR A 122 -2.05 -7.47 2.23
N PHE A 123 -1.40 -6.92 1.20
CA PHE A 123 -1.83 -5.77 0.44
C PHE A 123 -2.01 -6.14 -1.02
N VAL A 124 -3.16 -5.78 -1.60
CA VAL A 124 -3.51 -6.13 -2.99
C VAL A 124 -3.67 -4.86 -3.82
N VAL A 125 -2.94 -4.78 -4.93
CA VAL A 125 -3.18 -3.80 -6.00
C VAL A 125 -4.16 -4.40 -7.00
N HIS A 126 -5.36 -3.84 -7.04
CA HIS A 126 -6.43 -4.24 -7.96
C HIS A 126 -6.81 -3.05 -8.84
N ASN A 127 -6.19 -2.94 -10.01
CA ASN A 127 -6.33 -1.75 -10.87
C ASN A 127 -7.74 -1.59 -11.45
N ASP A 128 -8.46 -2.68 -11.70
CA ASP A 128 -9.82 -2.64 -12.21
C ASP A 128 -10.83 -2.49 -11.08
N ILE A 129 -11.90 -1.70 -11.28
CA ILE A 129 -12.96 -1.60 -10.28
C ILE A 129 -13.94 -2.76 -10.47
N ASP A 130 -13.68 -3.87 -9.80
CA ASP A 130 -14.58 -5.04 -9.73
C ASP A 130 -15.11 -5.17 -8.29
N ILE A 131 -16.39 -4.82 -8.11
CA ILE A 131 -17.06 -4.80 -6.80
C ILE A 131 -16.99 -6.17 -6.12
N LEU A 132 -17.25 -7.25 -6.86
CA LEU A 132 -17.34 -8.60 -6.27
C LEU A 132 -15.96 -9.13 -5.92
N SER A 133 -15.00 -8.97 -6.83
CA SER A 133 -13.60 -9.38 -6.61
C SER A 133 -12.99 -8.64 -5.42
N ILE A 134 -13.08 -7.31 -5.40
CA ILE A 134 -12.51 -6.49 -4.33
C ILE A 134 -13.21 -6.77 -2.99
N SER A 135 -14.53 -6.85 -2.95
CA SER A 135 -15.26 -7.15 -1.71
C SER A 135 -14.86 -8.52 -1.16
N ALA A 136 -14.68 -9.52 -2.02
CA ALA A 136 -14.20 -10.83 -1.60
C ALA A 136 -12.78 -10.78 -0.99
N LEU A 137 -11.87 -9.97 -1.54
CA LEU A 137 -10.52 -9.78 -1.00
C LEU A 137 -10.55 -9.04 0.35
N VAL A 138 -11.34 -7.97 0.44
CA VAL A 138 -11.51 -7.22 1.70
C VAL A 138 -12.05 -8.13 2.81
N ASN A 139 -13.05 -8.97 2.50
CA ASN A 139 -13.62 -9.93 3.45
C ASN A 139 -12.65 -11.04 3.89
N GLN A 140 -11.60 -11.30 3.11
CA GLN A 140 -10.53 -12.22 3.47
C GLN A 140 -9.44 -11.59 4.36
N GLY A 141 -9.55 -10.29 4.65
CA GLY A 141 -8.64 -9.57 5.53
C GLY A 141 -7.53 -8.80 4.81
N PHE A 142 -7.52 -8.76 3.47
CA PHE A 142 -6.56 -7.97 2.72
C PHE A 142 -6.89 -6.47 2.77
N ILE A 143 -5.85 -5.63 2.75
CA ILE A 143 -5.99 -4.22 2.35
C ILE A 143 -5.96 -4.17 0.83
N VAL A 144 -6.98 -3.59 0.21
CA VAL A 144 -7.08 -3.47 -1.24
C VAL A 144 -6.97 -2.01 -1.66
N ARG A 145 -6.05 -1.75 -2.58
CA ARG A 145 -5.94 -0.50 -3.33
C ARG A 145 -6.57 -0.67 -4.70
N THR A 146 -7.49 0.20 -5.06
CA THR A 146 -8.06 0.26 -6.41
C THR A 146 -7.90 1.65 -7.04
N ARG A 147 -7.85 1.67 -8.38
CA ARG A 147 -7.64 2.88 -9.16
C ARG A 147 -8.99 3.41 -9.64
N ILE A 148 -9.22 4.72 -9.51
CA ILE A 148 -10.53 5.33 -9.82
C ILE A 148 -10.54 6.18 -11.10
N ASP A 149 -9.42 6.23 -11.83
CA ASP A 149 -9.20 7.08 -13.00
C ASP A 149 -8.53 6.33 -14.15
N ASP A 150 -9.17 5.26 -14.60
CA ASP A 150 -8.68 4.47 -15.74
C ASP A 150 -8.54 5.34 -17.00
N TYR A 151 -7.47 5.12 -17.76
CA TYR A 151 -7.10 5.92 -18.95
C TYR A 151 -7.09 7.45 -18.76
N LEU A 152 -6.80 7.93 -17.54
CA LEU A 152 -6.81 9.37 -17.20
C LEU A 152 -8.21 10.01 -17.34
N VAL A 153 -9.27 9.23 -17.14
CA VAL A 153 -10.65 9.75 -17.12
C VAL A 153 -11.26 9.43 -15.77
N PHE A 154 -11.75 10.46 -15.10
CA PHE A 154 -12.56 10.29 -13.89
C PHE A 154 -14.05 10.17 -14.27
N GLU A 155 -14.69 9.12 -13.77
CA GLU A 155 -16.14 8.92 -13.88
C GLU A 155 -16.73 8.71 -12.49
N GLN A 156 -17.84 9.39 -12.20
CA GLN A 156 -18.50 9.29 -10.89
C GLN A 156 -18.93 7.85 -10.58
N ASP A 157 -19.38 7.09 -11.58
CA ASP A 157 -19.78 5.68 -11.42
C ASP A 157 -18.59 4.80 -11.00
N ASN A 158 -17.38 5.05 -11.53
CA ASN A 158 -16.16 4.35 -11.12
C ASN A 158 -15.84 4.61 -9.65
N TYR A 159 -15.97 5.86 -9.22
CA TYR A 159 -15.82 6.22 -7.82
C TYR A 159 -16.86 5.52 -6.92
N ASP A 160 -18.14 5.57 -7.30
CA ASP A 160 -19.23 4.97 -6.52
C ASP A 160 -19.07 3.44 -6.42
N HIS A 161 -18.65 2.78 -7.51
CA HIS A 161 -18.33 1.37 -7.52
C HIS A 161 -17.11 1.03 -6.66
N ALA A 162 -16.06 1.86 -6.67
CA ALA A 162 -14.90 1.66 -5.82
C ALA A 162 -15.26 1.78 -4.33
N ILE A 163 -16.09 2.75 -3.95
CA ILE A 163 -16.63 2.85 -2.58
C ILE A 163 -17.49 1.64 -2.23
N LEU A 164 -18.39 1.22 -3.12
CA LEU A 164 -19.26 0.07 -2.92
C LEU A 164 -18.47 -1.23 -2.72
N SER A 165 -17.40 -1.41 -3.48
CA SER A 165 -16.49 -2.56 -3.41
C SER A 165 -15.85 -2.74 -2.03
N GLY A 166 -15.67 -1.64 -1.29
CA GLY A 166 -15.04 -1.64 0.01
C GLY A 166 -13.51 -1.56 0.01
N ALA A 167 -12.88 -1.29 -1.13
CA ALA A 167 -11.46 -0.96 -1.18
C ALA A 167 -11.12 0.12 -0.13
N GLN A 168 -10.08 -0.12 0.65
CA GLN A 168 -9.67 0.81 1.71
C GLN A 168 -8.81 1.96 1.18
N ILE A 169 -8.21 1.79 0.00
CA ILE A 169 -7.35 2.81 -0.62
C ILE A 169 -7.82 3.04 -2.05
N LEU A 170 -8.15 4.29 -2.35
CA LEU A 170 -8.49 4.75 -3.70
C LEU A 170 -7.33 5.60 -4.22
N SER A 171 -6.81 5.26 -5.40
CA SER A 171 -5.71 6.00 -6.03
C SER A 171 -6.16 6.67 -7.33
N SER A 172 -5.59 7.84 -7.59
CA SER A 172 -5.74 8.56 -8.86
C SER A 172 -4.56 9.48 -9.12
N ASP A 173 -4.30 9.76 -10.39
CA ASP A 173 -3.42 10.81 -10.90
C ASP A 173 -4.01 12.22 -10.71
N PHE A 174 -5.31 12.33 -10.42
CA PHE A 174 -6.05 13.59 -10.27
C PHE A 174 -6.20 14.05 -8.81
N THR A 175 -5.14 14.00 -8.03
CA THR A 175 -5.20 14.31 -6.58
C THR A 175 -4.83 15.75 -6.27
N ILE A 176 -5.33 16.28 -5.13
CA ILE A 176 -5.09 17.66 -4.67
C ILE A 176 -3.60 18.04 -4.52
N GLY A 177 -2.70 17.06 -4.38
CA GLY A 177 -1.26 17.30 -4.26
C GLY A 177 -0.58 17.71 -5.58
N ARG A 178 -1.25 17.54 -6.72
CA ARG A 178 -0.70 17.87 -8.04
C ARG A 178 -0.91 19.35 -8.35
N SER A 179 0.18 20.12 -8.32
CA SER A 179 0.15 21.56 -8.60
C SER A 179 -0.05 21.92 -10.08
N ASP A 180 0.07 20.96 -10.98
CA ASP A 180 -0.03 21.13 -12.42
C ASP A 180 -1.44 20.85 -12.99
N LEU A 181 -2.35 20.31 -12.17
CA LEU A 181 -3.75 20.09 -12.57
C LEU A 181 -4.56 21.38 -12.43
N ASN A 182 -5.57 21.56 -13.28
CA ASN A 182 -6.58 22.59 -12.99
C ASN A 182 -7.42 22.14 -11.79
N SER A 183 -7.89 23.10 -10.99
CA SER A 183 -8.71 22.79 -9.81
C SER A 183 -9.99 22.01 -10.13
N VAL A 184 -10.48 22.10 -11.36
CA VAL A 184 -11.67 21.37 -11.85
C VAL A 184 -11.38 19.90 -12.19
N ASP A 185 -10.11 19.57 -12.40
CA ASP A 185 -9.68 18.21 -12.72
C ASP A 185 -9.33 17.42 -11.45
N VAL A 186 -9.20 18.10 -10.30
CA VAL A 186 -8.88 17.46 -9.00
C VAL A 186 -10.10 16.72 -8.46
N ILE A 187 -9.90 15.45 -8.12
CA ILE A 187 -10.91 14.61 -7.47
C ILE A 187 -10.90 14.85 -5.96
N TYR A 188 -12.11 14.94 -5.41
CA TYR A 188 -12.38 14.93 -3.97
C TYR A 188 -13.39 13.84 -3.65
N LEU A 189 -13.34 13.31 -2.43
CA LEU A 189 -14.48 12.57 -1.86
C LEU A 189 -15.63 13.56 -1.55
N PRO A 190 -16.87 13.06 -1.31
CA PRO A 190 -18.01 13.88 -0.91
C PRO A 190 -17.65 14.89 0.20
N ASP A 191 -18.22 16.08 0.09
CA ASP A 191 -17.95 17.24 0.97
C ASP A 191 -16.49 17.77 0.92
N GLY A 192 -15.72 17.46 -0.12
CA GLY A 192 -14.33 17.92 -0.23
C GLY A 192 -13.36 17.15 0.67
N LYS A 193 -13.71 15.92 1.05
CA LYS A 193 -12.91 15.07 1.94
C LYS A 193 -11.89 14.23 1.14
N MET A 194 -10.92 13.66 1.84
CA MET A 194 -9.96 12.67 1.29
C MET A 194 -9.97 11.35 2.09
N ILE A 195 -10.77 11.28 3.15
CA ILE A 195 -10.96 10.11 4.00
C ILE A 195 -12.46 10.01 4.32
N VAL A 196 -13.03 8.81 4.23
CA VAL A 196 -14.40 8.51 4.66
C VAL A 196 -14.36 7.41 5.70
N TYR A 197 -15.00 7.64 6.84
CA TYR A 197 -15.20 6.59 7.84
C TYR A 197 -16.37 5.71 7.39
N ARG A 198 -16.13 4.41 7.21
CA ARG A 198 -17.19 3.46 6.91
C ARG A 198 -17.87 3.07 8.23
N SER A 199 -19.13 3.44 8.39
CA SER A 199 -19.98 3.09 9.53
C SER A 199 -20.44 1.64 9.49
#